data_AF-A0A3D3R492-F1
#
_entry.id   AF-A0A3D3R492-F1
#
_cell.length_a   1.000
_cell.length_b   1.000
_cell.length_c   1.000
_cell.angle_alpha   90.00
_cell.angle_beta   90.00
_cell.angle_gamma   90.00
#
_symmetry.space_group_name_H-M   'P 1'
#
loop_
_entity.id
_entity.type
_entity.pdbx_description
1 polymer ?
#
loop_
_entity_poly.entity_id
_entity_poly.type
_entity_poly.pdbx_seq_one_letter_code
_entity_poly.pdbx_strand_id
1 'polypeptide(L)'
;MKQQGKMDRPVESMINTHEHLQYLLDEHEQILSHIKDLNQWWTELDEHGLPKYGEMGTRMEGLRDLLSRHFNDEEQEGYFKPLMDEEPGFCIMVPDFREQHNEFLTRLDDFSARLKQPVPPFKNWNEALEELKSLLAQLRTNEKREFEQVRKAFQKSSLPPD
;
A
#
# COMPACT_ATOMS: atom_id res chain seq x y z
N MET A 1 39.56 29.60 -29.11
CA MET A 1 39.33 28.16 -28.88
C MET A 1 38.97 27.95 -27.42
N LYS A 2 37.88 27.20 -27.22
CA LYS A 2 37.44 26.43 -26.04
C LYS A 2 37.07 27.18 -24.73
N GLN A 3 35.75 27.29 -24.57
CA GLN A 3 35.00 27.45 -23.33
C GLN A 3 35.31 26.30 -22.35
N GLN A 4 35.39 26.61 -21.06
CA GLN A 4 35.32 25.63 -19.97
C GLN A 4 33.99 25.85 -19.25
N GLY A 5 33.00 25.01 -19.59
CA GLY A 5 31.71 24.99 -18.95
C GLY A 5 31.81 24.46 -17.52
N LYS A 6 31.18 25.17 -16.59
CA LYS A 6 30.80 24.63 -15.28
C LYS A 6 29.98 23.36 -15.49
N MET A 7 30.42 22.25 -14.89
CA MET A 7 29.54 21.11 -14.64
C MET A 7 28.69 21.45 -13.41
N ASP A 8 27.51 22.03 -13.64
CA ASP A 8 26.40 21.90 -12.71
C ASP A 8 25.79 20.50 -12.95
N ARG A 9 26.01 19.58 -12.00
CA ARG A 9 25.23 18.33 -11.90
C ARG A 9 23.99 18.59 -11.04
N PRO A 10 22.89 17.84 -11.27
CA PRO A 10 21.54 18.40 -11.37
C PRO A 10 20.86 18.57 -10.01
N VAL A 11 20.51 19.82 -9.69
CA VAL A 11 19.63 20.16 -8.57
C VAL A 11 18.18 19.69 -8.85
N GLU A 12 17.80 19.52 -10.12
CA GLU A 12 16.47 19.03 -10.54
C GLU A 12 16.19 17.56 -10.18
N SER A 13 17.23 16.73 -10.06
CA SER A 13 17.09 15.30 -9.71
C SER A 13 16.71 15.11 -8.24
N MET A 14 17.29 15.91 -7.32
CA MET A 14 17.03 15.80 -5.88
C MET A 14 15.65 16.35 -5.46
N ILE A 15 15.12 17.32 -6.21
CA ILE A 15 13.81 17.93 -5.94
C ILE A 15 12.68 16.92 -6.22
N ASN A 16 12.76 16.17 -7.33
CA ASN A 16 11.76 15.16 -7.68
C ASN A 16 11.71 13.99 -6.69
N THR A 17 12.85 13.52 -6.18
CA THR A 17 12.89 12.38 -5.24
C THR A 17 12.20 12.68 -3.91
N HIS A 18 12.28 13.93 -3.42
CA HIS A 18 11.61 14.34 -2.18
C HIS A 18 10.09 14.45 -2.35
N GLU A 19 9.61 14.92 -3.50
CA GLU A 19 8.17 15.00 -3.79
C GLU A 19 7.54 13.61 -3.92
N HIS A 20 8.22 12.66 -4.56
CA HIS A 20 7.76 11.27 -4.62
C HIS A 20 7.74 10.60 -3.24
N LEU A 21 8.76 10.83 -2.40
CA LEU A 21 8.77 10.28 -1.04
C LEU A 21 7.64 10.87 -0.17
N GLN A 22 7.36 12.17 -0.32
CA GLN A 22 6.28 12.82 0.42
C GLN A 22 4.90 12.31 -0.02
N TYR A 23 4.68 12.14 -1.32
CA TYR A 23 3.43 11.55 -1.85
C TYR A 23 3.20 10.13 -1.29
N LEU A 24 4.25 9.31 -1.18
CA LEU A 24 4.18 7.97 -0.55
C LEU A 24 3.75 8.04 0.91
N LEU A 25 4.35 8.95 1.68
CA LEU A 25 4.03 9.12 3.09
C LEU A 25 2.59 9.58 3.27
N ASP A 26 2.10 10.47 2.41
CA ASP A 26 0.74 10.98 2.45
C ASP A 26 -0.29 9.90 2.07
N GLU A 27 0.02 9.01 1.10
CA GLU A 27 -0.83 7.86 0.76
C GLU A 27 -0.90 6.83 1.89
N HIS A 28 0.25 6.50 2.50
CA HIS A 28 0.30 5.60 3.64
C HIS A 28 -0.47 6.17 4.83
N GLU A 29 -0.37 7.47 5.09
CA GLU A 29 -1.15 8.13 6.15
C GLU A 29 -2.66 8.01 5.90
N GLN A 30 -3.10 8.20 4.65
CA GLN A 30 -4.51 8.02 4.27
C GLN A 30 -5.00 6.58 4.50
N ILE A 31 -4.22 5.58 4.08
CA ILE A 31 -4.54 4.16 4.31
C ILE A 31 -4.62 3.85 5.81
N LEU A 32 -3.65 4.30 6.59
CA LEU A 32 -3.61 4.09 8.05
C LEU A 32 -4.77 4.78 8.77
N SER A 33 -5.11 6.00 8.37
CA SER A 33 -6.28 6.71 8.90
C SER A 33 -7.56 5.93 8.62
N HIS A 34 -7.73 5.46 7.38
CA HIS A 34 -8.91 4.69 7.00
C HIS A 34 -9.01 3.37 7.80
N ILE A 35 -7.90 2.65 7.96
CA ILE A 35 -7.84 1.44 8.79
C ILE A 35 -8.20 1.74 10.25
N LYS A 36 -7.73 2.86 10.80
CA LYS A 36 -8.08 3.27 12.16
C LYS A 36 -9.57 3.54 12.30
N ASP A 37 -10.16 4.25 11.34
CA ASP A 37 -11.58 4.57 11.33
C ASP A 37 -12.45 3.30 11.22
N LEU A 38 -12.03 2.33 10.39
CA LEU A 38 -12.68 1.02 10.29
C LEU A 38 -12.67 0.27 11.62
N ASN A 39 -11.51 0.22 12.30
CA ASN A 39 -11.39 -0.44 13.59
C ASN A 39 -12.24 0.24 14.67
N GLN A 40 -12.21 1.57 14.72
CA GLN A 40 -13.02 2.33 15.67
C GLN A 40 -14.51 2.05 15.47
N TRP A 41 -14.97 2.11 14.22
CA TRP A 41 -16.38 1.88 13.90
C TRP A 41 -16.81 0.44 14.21
N TRP A 42 -15.92 -0.53 14.01
CA TRP A 42 -16.16 -1.92 14.41
C TRP A 42 -16.38 -2.05 15.92
N THR A 43 -15.51 -1.42 16.72
CA THR A 43 -15.59 -1.43 18.19
C THR A 43 -16.85 -0.76 18.70
N GLU A 44 -17.20 0.42 18.16
CA GLU A 44 -18.42 1.14 18.54
C GLU A 44 -19.68 0.30 18.32
N LEU A 45 -19.77 -0.43 17.20
CA LEU A 45 -20.92 -1.29 16.92
C LEU A 45 -21.00 -2.56 17.78
N ASP A 46 -19.85 -3.11 18.17
CA ASP A 46 -19.79 -4.25 19.09
C ASP A 46 -20.30 -3.83 20.49
N GLU A 47 -19.86 -2.67 20.98
CA GLU A 47 -20.30 -2.10 22.26
C GLU A 47 -21.81 -1.80 22.29
N HIS A 48 -22.40 -1.45 21.15
CA HIS A 48 -23.83 -1.20 21.01
C HIS A 48 -24.66 -2.46 20.68
N GLY A 49 -24.03 -3.62 20.47
CA GLY A 49 -24.72 -4.87 20.16
C GLY A 49 -25.49 -4.85 18.82
N LEU A 50 -25.11 -3.97 17.90
CA LEU A 50 -25.78 -3.77 16.61
C LEU A 50 -24.80 -4.06 15.46
N PRO A 51 -24.52 -5.34 15.14
CA PRO A 51 -23.62 -5.67 14.06
C PRO A 51 -24.20 -5.23 12.71
N LYS A 52 -23.54 -4.29 12.04
CA LYS A 52 -23.94 -3.77 10.73
C LYS A 52 -23.01 -4.28 9.63
N TYR A 53 -23.07 -5.59 9.35
CA TYR A 53 -22.22 -6.23 8.34
C TYR A 53 -22.28 -5.56 6.97
N GLY A 54 -23.48 -5.21 6.47
CA GLY A 54 -23.60 -4.58 5.15
C GLY A 54 -22.90 -3.21 5.05
N GLU A 55 -23.04 -2.36 6.07
CA GLU A 55 -22.37 -1.06 6.11
C GLU A 55 -20.85 -1.23 6.29
N MET A 56 -20.41 -2.25 7.05
CA MET A 56 -18.99 -2.61 7.13
C MET A 56 -18.44 -3.01 5.77
N GLY A 57 -19.16 -3.86 5.02
CA GLY A 57 -18.75 -4.26 3.67
C GLY A 57 -18.59 -3.06 2.75
N THR A 58 -19.54 -2.12 2.75
CA THR A 58 -19.38 -0.87 1.98
C THR A 58 -18.16 -0.05 2.39
N ARG A 59 -17.83 0.02 3.69
CA ARG A 59 -16.61 0.70 4.13
C ARG A 59 -15.34 -0.03 3.69
N MET A 60 -15.36 -1.38 3.67
CA MET A 60 -14.26 -2.19 3.14
C MET A 60 -14.03 -1.96 1.64
N GLU A 61 -15.06 -1.68 0.85
CA GLU A 61 -14.93 -1.26 -0.55
C GLU A 61 -14.13 0.05 -0.67
N GLY A 62 -14.33 1.00 0.25
CA GLY A 62 -13.54 2.22 0.31
C GLY A 62 -12.05 1.98 0.58
N LEU A 63 -11.71 1.06 1.50
CA LEU A 63 -10.32 0.65 1.72
C LEU A 63 -9.73 -0.03 0.47
N ARG A 64 -10.51 -0.88 -0.19
CA ARG A 64 -10.11 -1.57 -1.41
C ARG A 64 -9.77 -0.59 -2.54
N ASP A 65 -10.55 0.47 -2.71
CA ASP A 65 -10.30 1.50 -3.71
C ASP A 65 -9.06 2.36 -3.40
N LEU A 66 -8.78 2.59 -2.11
CA LEU A 66 -7.54 3.25 -1.69
C LEU A 66 -6.32 2.38 -2.01
N LEU A 67 -6.35 1.11 -1.61
CA LEU A 67 -5.25 0.17 -1.85
C LEU A 67 -5.03 -0.12 -3.33
N SER A 68 -6.10 -0.26 -4.11
CA SER A 68 -5.98 -0.48 -5.56
C SER A 68 -5.32 0.69 -6.28
N ARG A 69 -5.52 1.93 -5.82
CA ARG A 69 -4.82 3.10 -6.38
C ARG A 69 -3.36 3.12 -5.95
N HIS A 70 -3.11 2.91 -4.67
CA HIS A 70 -1.76 2.82 -4.12
C HIS A 70 -0.90 1.77 -4.85
N PHE A 71 -1.40 0.53 -4.97
CA PHE A 71 -0.70 -0.53 -5.69
C PHE A 71 -0.48 -0.19 -7.17
N ASN A 72 -1.45 0.44 -7.83
CA ASN A 72 -1.27 0.87 -9.21
C ASN A 72 -0.17 1.94 -9.36
N ASP A 73 -0.07 2.87 -8.39
CA ASP A 73 0.95 3.91 -8.38
C ASP A 73 2.35 3.34 -8.11
N GLU A 74 2.46 2.31 -7.27
CA GLU A 74 3.70 1.53 -7.12
C GLU A 74 4.10 0.82 -8.41
N GLU A 75 3.12 0.21 -9.09
CA GLU A 75 3.34 -0.69 -10.23
C GLU A 75 3.56 0.00 -11.59
N GLN A 76 2.91 1.14 -11.86
CA GLN A 76 2.87 1.81 -13.16
C GLN A 76 3.86 2.96 -13.30
N GLU A 77 5.08 2.79 -12.82
CA GLU A 77 6.15 3.79 -12.94
C GLU A 77 6.07 4.98 -11.97
N GLY A 78 5.36 4.87 -10.85
CA GLY A 78 5.47 5.83 -9.75
C GLY A 78 6.74 5.58 -8.93
N TYR A 79 6.59 5.19 -7.66
CA TYR A 79 7.69 5.13 -6.69
C TYR A 79 8.84 4.19 -7.09
N PHE A 80 8.54 3.10 -7.80
CA PHE A 80 9.54 2.14 -8.22
C PHE A 80 10.34 2.58 -9.44
N LYS A 81 9.91 3.61 -10.19
CA LYS A 81 10.59 4.01 -11.43
C LYS A 81 12.02 4.49 -11.21
N PRO A 82 12.32 5.44 -10.28
CA PRO A 82 13.70 5.84 -10.02
C PRO A 82 14.57 4.65 -9.60
N LEU A 83 14.01 3.69 -8.88
CA LEU A 83 14.71 2.47 -8.45
C LEU A 83 14.95 1.48 -9.59
N MET A 84 14.00 1.34 -10.51
CA MET A 84 14.15 0.52 -11.71
C MET A 84 15.21 1.11 -12.66
N ASP A 85 15.29 2.44 -12.75
CA ASP A 85 16.29 3.14 -13.56
C ASP A 85 17.71 3.00 -12.98
N GLU A 86 17.85 2.98 -11.66
CA GLU A 86 19.14 2.85 -10.96
C GLU A 86 19.59 1.38 -10.75
N GLU A 87 18.65 0.46 -10.55
CA GLU A 87 18.90 -0.96 -10.26
C GLU A 87 17.98 -1.86 -11.11
N PRO A 88 18.44 -2.30 -12.30
CA PRO A 88 17.63 -3.13 -13.21
C PRO A 88 17.13 -4.45 -12.59
N GLY A 89 17.80 -4.95 -11.55
CA GLY A 89 17.36 -6.13 -10.78
C GLY A 89 16.07 -5.90 -9.99
N PHE A 90 15.73 -4.64 -9.67
CA PHE A 90 14.48 -4.29 -9.00
C PHE A 90 13.27 -4.48 -9.92
N CYS A 91 13.44 -4.26 -11.23
CA CYS A 91 12.41 -4.52 -12.25
C CYS A 91 11.94 -5.99 -12.26
N ILE A 92 12.76 -6.92 -11.76
CA ILE A 92 12.44 -8.35 -11.69
C ILE A 92 11.47 -8.65 -10.54
N MET A 93 11.43 -7.83 -9.48
CA MET A 93 10.54 -8.04 -8.33
C MET A 93 9.14 -7.43 -8.50
N VAL A 94 8.97 -6.48 -9.43
CA VAL A 94 7.67 -5.82 -9.69
C VAL A 94 6.55 -6.81 -10.06
N PRO A 95 6.78 -7.86 -10.89
CA PRO A 95 5.79 -8.91 -11.12
C PRO A 95 5.34 -9.64 -9.85
N ASP A 96 6.25 -9.91 -8.92
CA ASP A 96 5.94 -10.60 -7.66
C ASP A 96 5.08 -9.73 -6.73
N PHE A 97 5.31 -8.41 -6.72
CA PHE A 97 4.47 -7.45 -5.99
C PHE A 97 3.07 -7.36 -6.62
N ARG A 98 3.00 -7.26 -7.96
CA ARG A 98 1.72 -7.28 -8.70
C ARG A 98 0.87 -8.49 -8.37
N GLU A 99 1.47 -9.68 -8.32
CA GLU A 99 0.75 -10.90 -7.95
C GLU A 99 0.21 -10.80 -6.51
N GLN A 100 1.07 -10.40 -5.55
CA GLN A 100 0.68 -10.23 -4.14
C GLN A 100 -0.44 -9.20 -3.95
N HIS A 101 -0.37 -8.06 -4.64
CA HIS A 101 -1.39 -7.01 -4.60
C HIS A 101 -2.73 -7.50 -5.13
N ASN A 102 -2.74 -8.18 -6.28
CA ASN A 102 -3.95 -8.72 -6.86
C ASN A 102 -4.59 -9.80 -5.97
N GLU A 103 -3.78 -10.68 -5.38
CA GLU A 103 -4.26 -11.65 -4.40
C GLU A 103 -4.88 -10.97 -3.17
N PHE A 104 -4.23 -9.92 -2.66
CA PHE A 104 -4.74 -9.17 -1.52
C PHE A 104 -6.08 -8.49 -1.83
N LEU A 105 -6.17 -7.77 -2.96
CA LEU A 105 -7.41 -7.11 -3.39
C LEU A 105 -8.53 -8.12 -3.61
N THR A 106 -8.25 -9.27 -4.21
CA THR A 106 -9.23 -10.34 -4.42
C THR A 106 -9.81 -10.85 -3.10
N ARG A 107 -8.97 -11.00 -2.07
CA ARG A 107 -9.41 -11.44 -0.74
C ARG A 107 -10.20 -10.36 -0.01
N LEU A 108 -9.87 -9.09 -0.22
CA LEU A 108 -10.62 -7.97 0.32
C LEU A 108 -12.01 -7.86 -0.33
N ASP A 109 -12.08 -8.07 -1.64
CA ASP A 109 -13.33 -8.14 -2.42
C ASP A 109 -14.22 -9.30 -1.92
N ASP A 110 -13.66 -10.50 -1.73
CA ASP A 110 -14.40 -11.64 -1.16
C ASP A 110 -14.92 -11.37 0.26
N PHE A 111 -14.07 -10.83 1.13
CA PHE A 111 -14.45 -10.48 2.49
C PHE A 111 -15.59 -9.45 2.51
N SER A 112 -15.47 -8.40 1.72
CA SER A 112 -16.52 -7.38 1.56
C SER A 112 -17.84 -7.98 1.04
N ALA A 113 -17.76 -8.83 0.01
CA ALA A 113 -18.93 -9.49 -0.55
C ALA A 113 -19.64 -10.37 0.48
N ARG A 114 -18.88 -11.12 1.31
CA ARG A 114 -19.45 -11.93 2.40
C ARG A 114 -20.12 -11.09 3.48
N LEU A 115 -19.55 -9.95 3.85
CA LEU A 115 -20.18 -9.01 4.78
C LEU A 115 -21.52 -8.47 4.26
N LYS A 116 -21.66 -8.30 2.94
CA LYS A 116 -22.86 -7.74 2.31
C LYS A 116 -23.96 -8.77 2.01
N GLN A 117 -23.74 -10.05 2.30
CA GLN A 117 -24.78 -11.07 2.10
C GLN A 117 -25.98 -10.82 3.03
N PRO A 118 -27.22 -11.15 2.61
CA PRO A 118 -28.41 -11.03 3.47
C PRO A 118 -28.28 -11.80 4.78
N VAL A 119 -27.56 -12.92 4.74
CA VAL A 119 -27.12 -13.69 5.91
C VAL A 119 -25.61 -13.88 5.78
N PRO A 120 -24.80 -13.02 6.42
CA PRO A 120 -23.35 -13.11 6.35
C PRO A 120 -22.87 -14.48 6.85
N PRO A 121 -21.87 -15.11 6.20
CA PRO A 121 -21.40 -16.45 6.53
C PRO A 121 -20.44 -16.46 7.73
N PHE A 122 -20.69 -15.59 8.71
CA PHE A 122 -19.94 -15.50 9.95
C PHE A 122 -20.83 -15.94 11.11
N LYS A 123 -20.28 -16.73 12.02
CA LYS A 123 -20.95 -17.17 13.25
C LYS A 123 -21.35 -16.00 14.13
N ASN A 124 -20.51 -14.97 14.19
CA ASN A 124 -20.72 -13.75 14.96
C ASN A 124 -19.80 -12.63 14.48
N TRP A 125 -20.01 -11.43 15.04
CA TRP A 125 -19.26 -10.22 14.70
C TRP A 125 -17.76 -10.39 14.95
N ASN A 126 -17.38 -11.10 16.00
CA ASN A 126 -15.97 -11.33 16.31
C ASN A 126 -15.26 -12.24 15.30
N GLU A 127 -15.95 -13.22 14.70
CA GLU A 127 -15.32 -14.03 13.65
C GLU A 127 -14.95 -13.19 12.43
N ALA A 128 -15.83 -12.25 12.03
CA ALA A 128 -15.53 -11.31 10.95
C ALA A 128 -14.41 -10.31 11.33
N LEU A 129 -14.32 -9.92 12.62
CA LEU A 129 -13.25 -9.06 13.13
C LEU A 129 -11.89 -9.73 13.05
N GLU A 130 -11.80 -10.99 13.46
CA GLU A 130 -10.54 -11.74 13.43
C GLU A 130 -10.05 -11.93 11.99
N GLU A 131 -10.98 -12.14 11.04
CA GLU A 131 -10.62 -12.16 9.63
C GLU A 131 -10.12 -10.79 9.13
N LEU A 132 -10.80 -9.69 9.49
CA LEU A 132 -10.33 -8.34 9.18
C LEU A 132 -8.92 -8.09 9.73
N LYS A 133 -8.67 -8.42 11.01
CA LYS A 133 -7.34 -8.29 11.64
C LYS A 133 -6.29 -9.09 10.89
N SER A 134 -6.63 -10.29 10.42
CA SER A 134 -5.74 -11.14 9.64
C SER A 134 -5.38 -10.50 8.29
N LEU A 135 -6.35 -9.93 7.58
CA LEU A 135 -6.13 -9.18 6.33
C LEU A 135 -5.22 -7.96 6.59
N LEU A 136 -5.53 -7.16 7.60
CA LEU A 136 -4.73 -5.97 7.93
C LEU A 136 -3.30 -6.30 8.36
N ALA A 137 -3.10 -7.42 9.08
CA ALA A 137 -1.77 -7.88 9.45
C ALA A 137 -0.94 -8.33 8.24
N GLN A 138 -1.59 -8.94 7.24
CA GLN A 138 -0.95 -9.32 5.98
C GLN A 138 -0.55 -8.10 5.16
N LEU A 139 -1.46 -7.13 5.01
CA LEU A 139 -1.15 -5.85 4.37
C LEU A 139 0.09 -5.22 5.00
N ARG A 140 0.09 -5.04 6.32
CA ARG A 140 1.24 -4.46 7.05
C ARG A 140 2.55 -5.23 6.82
N THR A 141 2.47 -6.54 6.65
CA THR A 141 3.65 -7.39 6.42
C THR A 141 4.20 -7.21 5.00
N ASN A 142 3.33 -7.08 4.00
CA ASN A 142 3.69 -6.83 2.61
C ASN A 142 4.33 -5.44 2.46
N GLU A 143 3.64 -4.40 2.95
CA GLU A 143 4.10 -3.01 2.95
C GLU A 143 5.48 -2.84 3.59
N LYS A 144 5.69 -3.48 4.75
CA LYS A 144 6.99 -3.45 5.44
C LYS A 144 8.08 -4.11 4.60
N ARG A 145 7.76 -5.19 3.89
CA ARG A 145 8.69 -5.92 3.03
C ARG A 145 9.05 -5.08 1.81
N GLU A 146 8.06 -4.51 1.11
CA GLU A 146 8.27 -3.59 -0.01
C GLU A 146 9.15 -2.41 0.42
N PHE A 147 8.79 -1.75 1.52
CA PHE A 147 9.59 -0.64 2.07
C PHE A 147 11.04 -1.03 2.37
N GLU A 148 11.26 -2.20 2.97
CA GLU A 148 12.61 -2.70 3.25
C GLU A 148 13.41 -2.97 1.97
N GLN A 149 12.76 -3.48 0.91
CA GLN A 149 13.39 -3.73 -0.39
C GLN A 149 13.73 -2.43 -1.12
N VAL A 150 12.78 -1.49 -1.15
CA VAL A 150 12.94 -0.12 -1.66
C VAL A 150 14.12 0.57 -0.97
N ARG A 151 14.15 0.53 0.37
CA ARG A 151 15.23 1.14 1.16
C ARG A 151 16.59 0.52 0.85
N LYS A 152 16.67 -0.81 0.72
CA LYS A 152 17.93 -1.52 0.40
C LYS A 152 18.44 -1.15 -0.98
N ALA A 153 17.56 -1.10 -1.98
CA ALA A 153 17.91 -0.73 -3.35
C ALA A 153 18.43 0.72 -3.40
N PHE A 154 17.76 1.65 -2.71
CA PHE A 154 18.22 3.06 -2.64
C PHE A 154 19.58 3.22 -1.92
N GLN A 155 19.80 2.47 -0.83
CA GLN A 155 21.10 2.47 -0.14
C GLN A 155 22.23 1.92 -1.02
N LYS A 156 21.93 0.92 -1.86
CA LYS A 156 22.89 0.32 -2.78
C LYS A 156 23.24 1.24 -3.95
N SER A 157 22.26 1.93 -4.53
CA SER A 157 22.51 2.90 -5.61
C SER A 157 23.25 4.16 -5.14
N SER A 158 23.16 4.47 -3.85
CA SER A 158 23.86 5.61 -3.21
C SER A 158 25.34 5.33 -2.84
N LEU A 159 25.82 4.08 -2.95
CA LEU A 159 27.22 3.72 -2.68
C LEU A 159 28.07 3.89 -3.96
N PRO A 160 29.30 4.45 -3.87
CA PRO A 160 30.18 4.55 -5.04
C PRO A 160 30.54 3.14 -5.54
N PRO A 161 30.65 2.93 -6.87
CA PRO A 161 31.14 1.66 -7.41
C PRO A 161 32.61 1.47 -7.01
N ASP A 162 32.95 0.26 -6.55
CA ASP A 162 34.33 -0.19 -6.32
C ASP A 162 35.15 -0.22 -7.62
#